data_AF-A0A532EIS9-F1
#
_entry.id   AF-A0A532EIS9-F1
#
_cell.length_a   1.000
_cell.length_b   1.000
_cell.length_c   1.000
_cell.angle_alpha   90.00
_cell.angle_beta   90.00
_cell.angle_gamma   90.00
#
_symmetry.space_group_name_H-M   'P 1'
#
loop_
_entity.id
_entity.type
_entity.pdbx_description
1 polymer ?
#
loop_
_entity_poly.entity_id
_entity_poly.type
_entity_poly.pdbx_seq_one_letter_code
_entity_poly.pdbx_strand_id
1 'polypeptide(L)'
;MALAEDRLIDEPGFRMSEATAGDFFALLKPRVMSLVVFTAFVGMVAAPVTINPLLAVIAILAIAIGAGASGALNMWYDADIDAVMT
;
A
#
# COMPACT_ATOMS: atom_id res chain seq x y z
N MET A 1 22.51 45.15 -22.27
CA MET A 1 22.96 45.51 -20.91
C MET A 1 21.73 45.89 -20.12
N ALA A 2 21.47 45.17 -19.01
CA ALA A 2 20.39 45.38 -18.04
C ALA A 2 18.98 45.06 -18.59
N LEU A 3 18.26 44.02 -18.18
CA LEU A 3 18.21 43.24 -16.93
C LEU A 3 17.66 41.85 -17.34
N ALA A 4 18.30 40.69 -17.17
CA ALA A 4 18.67 40.07 -15.89
C ALA A 4 17.54 40.18 -14.85
N GLU A 5 16.54 39.28 -14.90
CA GLU A 5 16.37 38.25 -13.86
C GLU A 5 15.17 37.35 -14.21
N ASP A 6 15.50 36.30 -14.97
CA ASP A 6 14.69 35.10 -15.15
C ASP A 6 14.90 34.17 -13.94
N ARG A 7 14.41 34.56 -12.76
CA ARG A 7 14.37 33.70 -11.56
C ARG A 7 13.10 34.00 -10.76
N LEU A 8 12.12 33.11 -10.83
CA LEU A 8 11.93 32.10 -9.79
C LEU A 8 12.09 32.69 -8.39
N ILE A 9 11.01 33.28 -7.89
CA ILE A 9 10.70 33.15 -6.46
C ILE A 9 9.41 32.33 -6.43
N ASP A 10 9.56 31.02 -6.68
CA ASP A 10 8.65 30.03 -6.14
C ASP A 10 8.94 30.07 -4.64
N GLU A 11 8.13 30.82 -3.88
CA GLU A 11 8.25 30.80 -2.43
C GLU A 11 8.16 29.32 -2.01
N PRO A 12 9.07 28.81 -1.18
CA PRO A 12 8.94 27.47 -0.62
C PRO A 12 7.82 27.52 0.40
N GLY A 13 6.58 27.61 -0.10
CA GLY A 13 5.38 27.45 0.68
C GLY A 13 5.47 26.09 1.34
N PHE A 14 5.40 26.10 2.67
CA PHE A 14 5.32 24.91 3.49
C PHE A 14 4.22 23.98 2.93
N ARG A 15 4.61 22.98 2.13
CA ARG A 15 3.68 21.97 1.62
C ARG A 15 3.36 21.04 2.79
N MET A 16 2.25 21.29 3.48
CA MET A 16 1.71 20.28 4.37
C MET A 16 1.31 19.06 3.55
N SER A 17 2.02 17.96 3.75
CA SER A 17 1.59 16.66 3.23
C SER A 17 0.47 16.16 4.14
N GLU A 18 -0.78 16.40 3.74
CA GLU A 18 -1.95 15.83 4.42
C GLU A 18 -2.06 14.35 4.05
N ALA A 19 -1.85 13.46 5.02
CA ALA A 19 -2.08 12.03 4.83
C ALA A 19 -3.57 11.73 5.06
N THR A 20 -4.25 11.26 4.02
CA THR A 20 -5.65 10.85 4.07
C THR A 20 -5.76 9.33 4.24
N ALA A 21 -6.89 8.83 4.74
CA ALA A 21 -7.15 7.39 4.77
C ALA A 21 -7.01 6.71 3.39
N GLY A 22 -7.31 7.43 2.31
CA GLY A 22 -7.12 6.95 0.94
C GLY A 22 -5.65 6.68 0.58
N ASP A 23 -4.72 7.48 1.10
CA ASP A 23 -3.29 7.29 0.87
C ASP A 23 -2.79 6.02 1.57
N PHE A 24 -3.32 5.73 2.77
CA PHE A 24 -3.07 4.46 3.44
C PHE A 24 -3.58 3.26 2.62
N PHE A 25 -4.77 3.37 2.02
CA PHE A 25 -5.29 2.35 1.09
C PHE A 25 -4.45 2.18 -0.18
N ALA A 26 -3.82 3.25 -0.67
CA ALA A 26 -2.89 3.14 -1.79
C ALA A 26 -1.62 2.35 -1.40
N LEU A 27 -1.07 2.60 -0.20
CA LEU A 27 0.11 1.89 0.32
C LEU A 27 -0.14 0.39 0.54
N LEU A 28 -1.38 0.00 0.85
CA LEU A 28 -1.81 -1.40 0.98
C LEU A 28 -1.70 -2.19 -0.34
N LYS A 29 -1.45 -1.53 -1.49
CA LYS A 29 -1.38 -2.15 -2.83
C LYS A 29 -2.58 -3.06 -3.12
N PRO A 30 -3.80 -2.50 -3.31
CA PRO A 30 -5.06 -3.26 -3.37
C PRO A 30 -5.06 -4.36 -4.43
N ARG A 31 -4.32 -4.18 -5.54
CA ARG A 31 -4.15 -5.22 -6.56
C ARG A 31 -3.40 -6.45 -6.05
N VAL A 32 -2.30 -6.25 -5.33
CA VAL A 32 -1.50 -7.34 -4.73
C VAL A 32 -2.32 -8.03 -3.64
N MET A 33 -3.02 -7.26 -2.82
CA MET A 33 -3.88 -7.78 -1.76
C MET A 33 -4.99 -8.71 -2.31
N SER A 34 -5.60 -8.35 -3.44
CA SER A 34 -6.64 -9.19 -4.08
C SER A 34 -6.12 -10.57 -4.49
N LEU A 35 -4.89 -10.63 -5.00
CA LEU A 35 -4.24 -11.90 -5.36
C LEU A 35 -3.99 -12.77 -4.12
N VAL A 36 -3.51 -12.17 -3.02
CA VAL A 36 -3.26 -12.90 -1.77
C VAL A 36 -4.55 -13.49 -1.20
N VAL A 37 -5.63 -12.69 -1.15
CA VAL A 37 -6.93 -13.14 -0.66
C VAL A 37 -7.50 -14.25 -1.55
N PHE A 38 -7.39 -14.11 -2.87
CA PHE A 38 -7.82 -15.14 -3.81
C PHE A 38 -7.04 -16.44 -3.61
N THR A 39 -5.72 -16.36 -3.45
CA THR A 39 -4.87 -17.53 -3.22
C THR A 39 -5.23 -18.25 -1.92
N ALA A 40 -5.49 -17.49 -0.85
CA ALA A 40 -5.96 -18.06 0.41
C ALA A 40 -7.31 -18.77 0.26
N PHE A 41 -8.25 -18.14 -0.45
CA PHE A 41 -9.56 -18.75 -0.75
C PHE A 41 -9.43 -20.05 -1.53
N VAL A 42 -8.65 -20.06 -2.63
CA VAL A 42 -8.39 -21.27 -3.41
C VAL A 42 -7.77 -22.36 -2.55
N GLY A 43 -6.82 -22.02 -1.68
CA GLY A 43 -6.20 -22.96 -0.75
C GLY A 43 -7.20 -23.59 0.22
N MET A 44 -8.15 -22.81 0.74
CA MET A 44 -9.21 -23.34 1.62
C MET A 44 -10.19 -24.25 0.88
N VAL A 45 -10.54 -23.93 -0.37
CA VAL A 45 -11.42 -24.78 -1.19
C VAL A 45 -10.74 -26.09 -1.59
N ALA A 46 -9.43 -26.05 -1.87
CA ALA A 46 -8.66 -27.23 -2.26
C ALA A 46 -8.33 -28.17 -1.09
N ALA A 47 -8.38 -27.68 0.14
CA ALA A 47 -8.03 -28.46 1.32
C ALA A 47 -9.06 -29.60 1.55
N PRO A 48 -8.62 -30.86 1.74
CA PRO A 48 -9.51 -31.99 1.95
C PRO A 48 -9.98 -32.09 3.42
N VAL A 49 -10.51 -30.99 3.96
CA VAL A 49 -10.99 -30.90 5.34
C VAL A 49 -12.19 -29.96 5.42
N THR A 50 -13.15 -30.28 6.28
CA THR A 50 -14.27 -29.38 6.59
C THR A 50 -13.80 -28.27 7.52
N ILE A 51 -13.80 -27.04 7.02
CA ILE A 51 -13.47 -25.84 7.79
C ILE A 51 -14.76 -25.23 8.34
N ASN A 52 -14.74 -24.79 9.61
CA ASN A 52 -15.84 -24.01 10.16
C ASN A 52 -15.96 -22.67 9.38
N PRO A 53 -17.14 -22.32 8.82
CA PRO A 53 -17.29 -21.10 8.02
C PRO A 53 -16.84 -19.81 8.73
N LEU A 54 -17.04 -19.71 10.05
CA LEU A 54 -16.59 -18.56 10.83
C LEU A 54 -15.06 -18.48 10.88
N LEU A 55 -14.39 -19.62 11.06
CA LEU A 55 -12.93 -19.68 11.03
C LEU A 55 -12.37 -19.37 9.65
N ALA A 56 -13.03 -19.81 8.58
CA ALA A 56 -12.63 -19.47 7.22
C ALA A 56 -12.67 -17.96 6.97
N VAL A 57 -13.74 -17.28 7.39
CA VAL A 57 -13.87 -15.82 7.28
C VAL A 57 -12.80 -15.11 8.10
N ILE A 58 -12.61 -15.51 9.36
CA ILE A 58 -11.58 -14.92 10.23
C ILE A 58 -10.17 -15.13 9.64
N ALA A 59 -9.89 -16.31 9.08
CA ALA A 59 -8.62 -16.61 8.45
C ALA A 59 -8.37 -15.71 7.22
N ILE A 60 -9.35 -15.56 6.33
CA ILE A 60 -9.23 -14.64 5.19
C ILE A 60 -8.98 -13.21 5.67
N LEU A 61 -9.73 -12.74 6.66
CA LEU A 61 -9.58 -11.38 7.19
C LEU A 61 -8.18 -11.16 7.79
N ALA A 62 -7.68 -12.12 8.57
CA ALA A 62 -6.33 -12.06 9.13
C ALA A 62 -5.25 -12.02 8.04
N ILE A 63 -5.39 -12.84 7.00
CA ILE A 63 -4.48 -12.85 5.84
C ILE A 63 -4.53 -11.51 5.11
N ALA A 64 -5.73 -10.99 4.86
CA ALA A 64 -5.94 -9.72 4.19
C ALA A 64 -5.25 -8.57 4.95
N ILE A 65 -5.49 -8.48 6.27
CA ILE A 65 -4.89 -7.45 7.13
C ILE A 65 -3.37 -7.58 7.17
N GLY A 66 -2.84 -8.79 7.37
CA GLY A 66 -1.40 -9.02 7.43
C GLY A 66 -0.68 -8.72 6.12
N ALA A 67 -1.24 -9.16 4.99
CA ALA A 67 -0.69 -8.91 3.67
C ALA A 67 -0.71 -7.41 3.32
N GLY A 68 -1.82 -6.73 3.64
CA GLY A 68 -1.92 -5.28 3.50
C GLY A 68 -0.88 -4.55 4.34
N ALA A 69 -0.79 -4.84 5.63
CA ALA A 69 0.17 -4.21 6.53
C ALA A 69 1.61 -4.38 6.03
N SER A 70 1.96 -5.58 5.54
CA SER A 70 3.27 -5.82 4.92
C SER A 70 3.51 -4.97 3.67
N GLY A 71 2.48 -4.73 2.84
CA GLY A 71 2.58 -3.86 1.66
C GLY A 71 2.84 -2.40 2.01
N ALA A 72 2.14 -1.88 3.02
CA ALA A 72 2.36 -0.53 3.52
C ALA A 72 3.76 -0.38 4.17
N LEU A 73 4.18 -1.38 4.96
CA LEU A 73 5.51 -1.41 5.55
C LEU A 73 6.61 -1.47 4.49
N ASN A 74 6.40 -2.24 3.40
CA ASN A 74 7.38 -2.30 2.31
C ASN A 74 7.58 -0.92 1.66
N MET A 75 6.51 -0.15 1.46
CA MET A 75 6.61 1.19 0.87
C MET A 75 7.20 2.22 1.83
N TRP A 76 6.99 2.06 3.13
CA TRP A 76 7.65 2.89 4.13
C TRP A 76 9.15 2.57 4.23
N TYR A 77 9.52 1.28 4.22
CA TYR A 77 10.91 0.86 4.37
C TYR A 77 11.76 1.18 3.13
N ASP A 78 11.21 0.99 1.94
CA ASP A 78 11.91 1.25 0.68
C ASP A 78 11.72 2.68 0.18
N ALA A 79 11.12 3.58 0.97
CA ALA A 79 10.78 4.95 0.53
C ALA A 79 11.97 5.73 -0.06
N ASP A 80 13.14 5.61 0.57
CA ASP A 80 14.37 6.27 0.10
C ASP A 80 14.89 5.65 -1.21
N ILE A 81 14.68 4.35 -1.39
CA ILE A 81 15.10 3.62 -2.59
C ILE A 81 14.15 3.95 -3.75
N ASP A 82 12.84 3.87 -3.51
CA ASP A 82 11.79 4.22 -4.49
C ASP A 82 11.94 5.66 -4.99
N ALA A 83 12.45 6.58 -4.16
CA ALA A 83 12.73 7.97 -4.53
C ALA A 83 13.85 8.15 -5.57
N VAL A 84 14.78 7.19 -5.69
CA VAL A 84 15.88 7.22 -6.66
C VAL A 84 15.69 6.25 -7.84
N MET A 85 14.62 5.45 -7.84
CA MET A 85 14.28 4.59 -8.97
C MET A 85 13.76 5.45 -10.13
N THR A 86 14.60 5.59 -11.17
CA THR A 86 14.30 6.26 -12.45
C THR A 86 13.77 5.26 -13.46
#